data_AF-A0ABD3JSY1-F1
#
_entry.id   AF-A0ABD3JSY1-F1
#
_cell.length_a   1.000
_cell.length_b   1.000
_cell.length_c   1.000
_cell.angle_alpha   90.00
_cell.angle_beta   90.00
_cell.angle_gamma   90.00
#
_symmetry.space_group_name_H-M   'P 1'
#
loop_
_entity.id
_entity.type
_entity.pdbx_description
1 polymer ?
#
loop_
_entity_poly.entity_id
_entity_poly.type
_entity_poly.pdbx_seq_one_letter_code
_entity_poly.pdbx_strand_id
1 'polypeptide(L)'
;MAAQGFSGGYVTTVISSFGKQWKKMRRVLTLEIICPPRHKWLHDKRAEEADNLVKHVFNQCKSLGQVNLRHTTRHYCGNMIRRLVFNKRYFGKARKDGGPTIDEEQHVDALFNALNYL
;
A
#
# COMPACT_ATOMS: atom_id res chain seq x y z
N MET A 1 -5.00 26.21 -11.79
CA MET A 1 -6.24 26.36 -11.00
C MET A 1 -6.85 25.02 -10.59
N ALA A 2 -7.31 24.14 -11.51
CA ALA A 2 -7.96 22.88 -11.13
C ALA A 2 -7.10 21.95 -10.23
N ALA A 3 -5.85 21.66 -10.62
CA ALA A 3 -4.95 20.82 -9.81
C ALA A 3 -4.56 21.45 -8.46
N GLN A 4 -4.64 22.77 -8.32
CA GLN A 4 -4.29 23.49 -7.10
C GLN A 4 -5.47 23.51 -6.11
N GLY A 5 -6.70 23.56 -6.63
CA GLY A 5 -7.92 23.33 -5.84
C GLY A 5 -8.03 21.87 -5.39
N PHE A 6 -7.77 20.92 -6.30
CA PHE A 6 -7.78 19.49 -5.98
C PHE A 6 -6.67 19.08 -5.00
N SER A 7 -5.49 19.69 -5.08
CA SER A 7 -4.42 19.43 -4.13
C SER A 7 -4.66 20.01 -2.75
N GLY A 8 -5.63 20.91 -2.56
CA GLY A 8 -5.88 21.58 -1.28
C GLY A 8 -4.64 22.31 -0.73
N GLY A 9 -3.71 22.74 -1.60
CA GLY A 9 -2.42 23.33 -1.19
C GLY A 9 -1.32 22.32 -0.84
N TYR A 10 -1.60 21.01 -0.82
CA TYR A 10 -0.57 19.99 -0.62
C TYR A 10 0.38 19.90 -1.82
N VAL A 11 1.67 19.67 -1.53
CA VAL A 11 2.76 19.58 -2.53
C VAL A 11 3.13 18.13 -2.88
N THR A 12 2.21 17.19 -2.72
CA THR A 12 2.46 15.77 -2.98
C THR A 12 2.54 15.47 -4.47
N THR A 13 3.30 14.44 -4.85
CA THR A 13 3.61 14.13 -6.26
C THR A 13 2.39 13.71 -7.10
N VAL A 14 1.33 13.23 -6.46
CA VAL A 14 0.14 12.67 -7.14
C VAL A 14 -0.82 13.77 -7.59
N ILE A 15 -1.09 14.75 -6.72
CA ILE A 15 -2.17 15.74 -6.92
C ILE A 15 -1.66 17.16 -7.17
N SER A 16 -0.36 17.43 -7.01
CA SER A 16 0.20 18.76 -7.27
C SER A 16 0.04 19.19 -8.73
N SER A 17 -0.25 20.48 -8.95
CA SER A 17 -0.23 21.09 -10.27
C SER A 17 1.12 20.91 -10.97
N PHE A 18 1.08 20.66 -12.28
CA PHE A 18 2.28 20.60 -13.10
C PHE A 18 3.12 21.87 -12.96
N GLY A 19 4.42 21.70 -12.71
CA GLY A 19 5.35 22.80 -12.46
C GLY A 19 6.70 22.32 -11.98
N LYS A 20 7.59 23.25 -11.62
CA LYS A 20 8.96 22.93 -11.15
C LYS A 20 8.94 21.95 -9.96
N GLN A 21 8.03 22.16 -9.01
CA GLN A 21 7.88 21.29 -7.84
C GLN A 21 7.45 19.87 -8.23
N TRP A 22 6.39 19.74 -9.02
CA TRP A 22 5.91 18.44 -9.50
C TRP A 22 7.00 17.67 -10.27
N LYS A 23 7.73 18.36 -11.17
CA LYS A 23 8.85 17.76 -11.94
C LYS A 23 9.96 17.25 -11.02
N LYS A 24 10.34 18.06 -10.00
CA LYS A 24 11.34 17.67 -9.00
C LYS A 24 10.91 16.41 -8.25
N MET A 25 9.69 16.36 -7.74
CA MET A 25 9.18 15.21 -6.99
C MET A 25 9.04 13.96 -7.85
N ARG A 26 8.55 14.09 -9.09
CA ARG A 26 8.49 12.99 -10.08
C ARG A 26 9.88 12.41 -10.34
N ARG A 27 10.89 13.26 -10.54
CA ARG A 27 12.27 12.82 -10.75
C ARG A 27 12.79 12.02 -9.55
N VAL A 28 12.59 12.51 -8.33
CA VAL A 28 13.01 11.80 -7.11
C VAL A 28 12.30 10.44 -7.00
N LEU A 29 10.98 10.39 -7.17
CA LEU A 29 10.24 9.13 -7.12
C LEU A 29 10.76 8.11 -8.14
N THR A 30 10.94 8.52 -9.40
CA THR A 30 11.38 7.62 -10.47
C THR A 30 12.81 7.14 -10.27
N LEU A 31 13.72 8.00 -9.80
CA LEU A 31 15.14 7.62 -9.65
C LEU A 31 15.40 6.81 -8.37
N GLU A 32 14.71 7.13 -7.27
CA GLU A 32 15.03 6.55 -5.96
C GLU A 32 14.09 5.44 -5.52
N ILE A 33 12.82 5.48 -5.94
CA ILE A 33 11.78 4.58 -5.42
C ILE A 33 11.30 3.61 -6.51
N ILE A 34 10.93 4.13 -7.68
CA ILE A 34 10.36 3.37 -8.80
C ILE A 34 11.46 3.12 -9.85
N CYS A 35 12.56 2.51 -9.43
CA CYS A 35 13.69 2.19 -10.31
C CYS A 35 14.08 0.71 -10.22
N PRO A 36 14.69 0.13 -11.29
CA PRO A 36 15.08 -1.29 -11.30
C PRO A 36 15.99 -1.71 -10.14
N PRO A 37 17.03 -0.94 -9.75
CA PRO A 37 17.86 -1.30 -8.60
C PRO A 37 17.07 -1.38 -7.30
N ARG A 38 16.17 -0.41 -7.05
CA ARG A 38 15.31 -0.41 -5.86
C ARG A 38 14.31 -1.56 -5.89
N HIS A 39 13.75 -1.86 -7.06
CA HIS A 39 12.85 -3.00 -7.23
C HIS A 39 13.57 -4.32 -6.92
N LYS A 40 14.81 -4.51 -7.41
CA LYS A 40 15.63 -5.68 -7.07
C LYS A 40 15.98 -5.74 -5.58
N TRP A 41 16.38 -4.63 -4.99
CA TRP A 41 16.71 -4.55 -3.56
C TRP A 41 15.53 -4.91 -2.65
N LEU A 42 14.31 -4.56 -3.04
CA LEU A 42 13.09 -4.85 -2.27
C LEU A 42 12.39 -6.15 -2.71
N HIS A 43 13.02 -6.97 -3.55
CA HIS A 43 12.40 -8.18 -4.10
C HIS A 43 11.91 -9.12 -3.01
N ASP A 44 12.79 -9.49 -2.08
CA ASP A 44 12.48 -10.51 -1.07
C ASP A 44 11.34 -10.07 -0.15
N LYS A 45 11.28 -8.78 0.17
CA LYS A 45 10.15 -8.20 0.92
C LYS A 45 8.82 -8.33 0.17
N ARG A 46 8.80 -8.19 -1.16
CA ARG A 46 7.57 -8.40 -1.94
C ARG A 46 7.21 -9.88 -2.02
N ALA A 47 8.20 -10.75 -2.17
CA ALA A 47 7.99 -12.20 -2.17
C ALA A 47 7.37 -12.66 -0.83
N GLU A 48 7.92 -12.21 0.30
CA GLU A 48 7.35 -12.48 1.63
C GLU A 48 5.90 -12.00 1.78
N GLU A 49 5.57 -10.81 1.26
CA GLU A 49 4.20 -10.29 1.31
C GLU A 49 3.25 -11.12 0.45
N ALA A 50 3.71 -11.61 -0.71
CA ALA A 50 2.96 -12.51 -1.57
C ALA A 50 2.73 -13.89 -0.92
N ASP A 51 3.75 -14.46 -0.27
CA ASP A 51 3.63 -15.73 0.45
C ASP A 51 2.60 -15.62 1.58
N ASN A 52 2.62 -14.51 2.32
CA ASN A 52 1.63 -14.27 3.37
C ASN A 52 0.21 -14.09 2.82
N LEU A 53 0.05 -13.47 1.63
CA LEU A 53 -1.24 -13.39 0.95
C LEU A 53 -1.75 -14.80 0.62
N VAL A 54 -0.91 -15.65 0.01
CA VAL A 54 -1.27 -17.03 -0.31
C VAL A 54 -1.66 -17.81 0.95
N LYS A 55 -0.87 -17.69 2.02
CA LYS A 55 -1.16 -18.31 3.32
C LYS A 55 -2.51 -17.86 3.88
N HIS A 56 -2.81 -16.56 3.82
CA HIS A 56 -4.08 -16.02 4.31
C HIS A 56 -5.28 -16.56 3.51
N VAL A 57 -5.19 -16.52 2.18
CA VAL A 57 -6.22 -17.06 1.27
C VAL A 57 -6.44 -18.55 1.53
N PHE A 58 -5.37 -19.34 1.65
CA PHE A 58 -5.46 -20.77 1.96
C PHE A 58 -6.17 -21.04 3.29
N ASN A 59 -5.83 -20.29 4.34
CA ASN A 59 -6.47 -20.41 5.65
C ASN A 59 -7.95 -20.02 5.61
N GLN A 60 -8.34 -19.00 4.84
CA GLN A 60 -9.74 -18.63 4.63
C GLN A 60 -10.52 -19.71 3.87
N CYS A 61 -9.95 -20.25 2.79
CA CYS A 61 -10.55 -21.37 2.07
C CYS A 61 -10.81 -22.58 2.98
N LYS A 62 -9.85 -22.90 3.87
CA LYS A 62 -9.98 -24.03 4.80
C LYS A 62 -11.02 -23.80 5.91
N SER A 63 -11.15 -22.57 6.41
CA SER A 63 -12.00 -22.25 7.57
C SER A 63 -13.42 -21.82 7.20
N LEU A 64 -13.59 -21.06 6.12
CA LEU A 64 -14.86 -20.43 5.74
C LEU A 64 -15.39 -20.91 4.39
N GLY A 65 -14.57 -21.58 3.57
CA GLY A 65 -14.94 -22.01 2.22
C GLY A 65 -15.12 -20.87 1.20
N GLN A 66 -14.86 -19.62 1.59
CA GLN A 66 -15.02 -18.42 0.76
C GLN A 66 -13.98 -17.35 1.09
N VAL A 67 -13.65 -16.52 0.10
CA VAL A 67 -12.63 -15.46 0.20
C VAL A 67 -13.21 -14.17 -0.32
N ASN A 68 -13.19 -13.12 0.51
CA ASN A 68 -13.51 -11.77 0.05
C ASN A 68 -12.29 -11.18 -0.66
N LEU A 69 -12.27 -11.26 -1.99
CA LEU A 69 -11.15 -10.78 -2.80
C LEU A 69 -10.94 -9.27 -2.66
N ARG A 70 -12.01 -8.48 -2.55
CA ARG A 70 -11.91 -7.02 -2.40
C ARG A 70 -11.18 -6.66 -1.10
N HIS A 71 -11.59 -7.25 0.01
CA HIS A 71 -10.93 -7.05 1.31
C HIS A 71 -9.47 -7.53 1.23
N THR A 72 -9.25 -8.77 0.81
CA THR A 72 -7.93 -9.41 0.78
C THR A 72 -6.91 -8.64 -0.06
N THR A 73 -7.29 -8.23 -1.28
CA THR A 73 -6.41 -7.49 -2.20
C THR A 73 -6.10 -6.08 -1.68
N ARG A 74 -7.08 -5.39 -1.08
CA ARG A 74 -6.84 -4.08 -0.45
C ARG A 74 -5.82 -4.16 0.66
N HIS A 75 -5.91 -5.16 1.54
CA HIS A 75 -4.94 -5.34 2.61
C HIS A 75 -3.57 -5.74 2.09
N TYR A 76 -3.49 -6.60 1.06
CA TYR A 76 -2.21 -6.91 0.42
C TYR A 76 -1.51 -5.65 -0.09
N CYS A 77 -2.22 -4.78 -0.83
CA CYS A 77 -1.67 -3.52 -1.31
C CYS A 77 -1.19 -2.61 -0.17
N GLY A 78 -2.00 -2.46 0.88
CA GLY A 78 -1.64 -1.67 2.06
C GLY A 78 -0.41 -2.21 2.80
N ASN A 79 -0.36 -3.52 3.03
CA ASN A 79 0.76 -4.20 3.68
C ASN A 79 2.04 -4.10 2.86
N MET A 80 1.96 -4.32 1.54
CA MET A 80 3.09 -4.17 0.63
C MET A 80 3.67 -2.75 0.71
N ILE A 81 2.84 -1.71 0.64
CA ILE A 81 3.34 -0.33 0.75
C ILE A 81 4.04 -0.10 2.10
N ARG A 82 3.42 -0.50 3.22
CA ARG A 82 4.04 -0.35 4.55
C ARG A 82 5.35 -1.14 4.68
N ARG A 83 5.40 -2.37 4.16
CA ARG A 83 6.58 -3.22 4.16
C ARG A 83 7.72 -2.61 3.34
N LEU A 84 7.41 -2.01 2.20
CA LEU A 84 8.41 -1.39 1.32
C LEU A 84 8.92 -0.05 1.88
N VAL A 85 8.04 0.79 2.42
CA VAL A 85 8.37 2.15 2.88
C VAL A 85 8.94 2.17 4.29
N PHE A 86 8.34 1.44 5.23
CA PHE A 86 8.70 1.48 6.64
C PHE A 86 9.41 0.22 7.13
N ASN A 87 9.57 -0.79 6.26
CA ASN A 87 10.01 -2.13 6.65
C ASN A 87 9.11 -2.79 7.72
N LYS A 88 7.88 -2.28 7.90
CA LYS A 88 6.92 -2.77 8.89
C LYS A 88 5.69 -3.31 8.17
N ARG A 89 5.26 -4.51 8.55
CA ARG A 89 4.02 -5.10 8.06
C ARG A 89 2.85 -4.76 8.98
N TYR A 90 3.07 -4.93 10.27
CA TYR A 90 2.06 -4.73 11.31
C TYR A 90 2.37 -3.50 12.16
N PHE A 91 1.33 -2.83 12.63
CA PHE A 91 1.40 -1.83 13.69
C PHE A 91 1.59 -2.50 15.06
N GLY A 92 1.03 -3.70 15.24
CA GLY A 92 1.12 -4.51 16.46
C GLY A 92 1.68 -5.92 16.27
N LYS A 93 1.15 -6.88 17.03
CA LYS A 93 1.58 -8.29 16.97
C LYS A 93 1.00 -9.00 15.74
N ALA A 94 1.83 -9.75 15.03
CA ALA A 94 1.41 -10.52 13.87
C ALA A 94 0.34 -11.57 14.21
N ARG A 95 -0.59 -11.81 13.29
CA ARG A 95 -1.51 -12.95 13.35
C ARG A 95 -0.85 -14.21 12.77
N LYS A 96 -1.22 -15.38 13.34
CA LYS A 96 -0.70 -16.68 12.89
C LYS A 96 -1.20 -17.07 11.48
N ASP A 97 -2.37 -16.58 11.08
CA ASP A 97 -3.03 -16.86 9.82
C ASP A 97 -2.47 -16.06 8.62
N GLY A 98 -1.55 -15.11 8.86
CA GLY A 98 -0.98 -14.22 7.85
C GLY A 98 -1.87 -13.05 7.44
N GLY A 99 -3.07 -12.95 8.02
CA GLY A 99 -4.04 -11.89 7.74
C GLY A 99 -3.73 -10.55 8.41
N PRO A 100 -4.49 -9.50 8.08
CA PRO A 100 -4.37 -8.20 8.73
C PRO A 100 -4.84 -8.27 10.19
N THR A 101 -4.24 -7.46 11.07
CA THR A 101 -4.79 -7.19 12.40
C THR A 101 -5.84 -6.08 12.32
N ILE A 102 -6.55 -5.87 13.43
CA ILE A 102 -7.59 -4.85 13.56
C ILE A 102 -7.04 -3.46 13.19
N ASP A 103 -5.80 -3.14 13.57
CA ASP A 103 -5.18 -1.85 13.27
C ASP A 103 -4.91 -1.68 11.76
N GLU A 104 -4.48 -2.75 11.07
CA GLU A 104 -4.31 -2.68 9.62
C GLU A 104 -5.64 -2.65 8.88
N GLU A 105 -6.67 -3.32 9.41
CA GLU A 105 -8.02 -3.28 8.87
C GLU A 105 -8.56 -1.85 8.89
N GLN A 106 -8.57 -1.23 10.08
CA GLN A 106 -9.01 0.14 10.27
C GLN A 106 -8.22 1.14 9.41
N HIS A 107 -6.89 0.99 9.34
CA HIS A 107 -6.06 1.87 8.52
C HIS A 107 -6.39 1.78 7.03
N VAL A 108 -6.55 0.57 6.49
CA VAL A 108 -6.86 0.37 5.07
C VAL A 108 -8.28 0.83 4.76
N ASP A 109 -9.25 0.57 5.66
CA ASP A 109 -10.61 1.06 5.50
C ASP A 109 -10.69 2.58 5.53
N ALA A 110 -9.98 3.23 6.46
CA ALA A 110 -9.89 4.69 6.50
C ALA A 110 -9.30 5.27 5.21
N LEU A 111 -8.25 4.65 4.67
CA LEU A 111 -7.64 5.04 3.40
C LEU A 111 -8.66 4.95 2.25
N PHE A 112 -9.33 3.80 2.08
CA PHE A 112 -10.30 3.63 0.99
C PHE A 112 -11.57 4.47 1.18
N ASN A 113 -11.97 4.75 2.41
CA ASN A 113 -13.05 5.68 2.70
C ASN A 113 -12.67 7.11 2.30
N ALA A 114 -11.47 7.57 2.64
CA ALA A 114 -10.99 8.89 2.21
C ALA A 114 -10.91 9.01 0.68
N LEU A 115 -10.48 7.95 -0.01
CA LEU A 115 -10.44 7.90 -1.48
C LEU A 115 -11.82 8.02 -2.14
N ASN A 116 -12.92 7.68 -1.46
CA ASN A 116 -14.27 7.86 -2.02
C ASN A 116 -14.71 9.34 -2.06
N TYR A 117 -13.99 10.23 -1.38
CA TYR A 117 -14.26 11.68 -1.35
C TYR A 117 -13.29 12.49 -2.22
N LEU A 118 -12.41 11.83 -2.98
CA LEU A 118 -11.53 12.42 -3.99
C LEU A 118 -12.12 12.23 -5.39
#